data_AF-A0A838WF23-F1
#
_entry.id   AF-A0A838WF23-F1
#
_cell.length_a   1.000
_cell.length_b   1.000
_cell.length_c   1.000
_cell.angle_alpha   90.00
_cell.angle_beta   90.00
_cell.angle_gamma   90.00
#
_symmetry.space_group_name_H-M   'P 1'
#
loop_
_entity.id
_entity.type
_entity.pdbx_description
1 polymer ?
#
loop_
_entity_poly.entity_id
_entity_poly.type
_entity_poly.pdbx_seq_one_letter_code
_entity_poly.pdbx_strand_id
1 'polypeptide(L)'
;MTTPNGSRLELPQGVEAVQFPAGTVQIQSGGTTHTLRAEFATTPAQRERGLMYRTSMPEDAGMLFIYPDEQEGGFWMYNTLIPLGIAYADGEGVI
;
A
#
# COMPACT_ATOMS: atom_id res chain seq x y z
N MET A 1 -1.86 27.66 27.27
CA MET A 1 -1.54 26.35 27.86
C MET A 1 -2.88 25.65 27.98
N THR A 2 -3.31 24.67 27.17
CA THR A 2 -2.63 23.50 26.60
C THR A 2 -3.57 22.93 25.52
N THR A 3 -3.06 22.46 24.39
CA THR A 3 -3.83 21.56 23.49
C THR A 3 -2.92 20.38 23.15
N PRO A 4 -3.37 19.12 23.31
CA PRO A 4 -2.55 17.93 23.14
C PRO A 4 -2.51 17.57 21.65
N ASN A 5 -1.41 17.87 20.97
CA ASN A 5 -1.24 17.42 19.60
C ASN A 5 -0.76 15.98 19.59
N GLY A 6 -1.64 15.13 19.04
CA GLY A 6 -1.43 13.71 18.84
C GLY A 6 -0.08 13.41 18.20
N SER A 7 0.49 12.31 18.67
CA SER A 7 1.76 11.71 18.32
C SER A 7 1.95 11.63 16.80
N ARG A 8 2.62 12.63 16.24
CA ARG A 8 3.28 12.51 14.94
C ARG A 8 4.48 11.60 15.17
N LEU A 9 4.42 10.38 14.66
CA LEU A 9 5.59 9.51 14.58
C LEU A 9 6.61 10.22 13.69
N GLU A 10 7.60 10.86 14.30
CA GLU A 10 8.75 11.41 13.59
C GLU A 10 9.52 10.23 13.01
N LEU A 11 9.60 10.16 11.68
CA LEU A 11 10.40 9.15 11.01
C LEU A 11 11.86 9.33 11.46
N PRO A 12 12.59 8.23 11.78
CA PRO A 12 13.97 8.34 12.20
C PRO A 12 14.81 9.07 11.14
N GLN A 13 15.71 9.94 11.62
CA GLN A 13 16.59 10.77 10.80
C GLN A 13 17.38 9.86 9.83
N GLY A 14 17.21 10.05 8.51
CA GLY A 14 17.86 9.26 7.46
C GLY A 14 16.95 8.31 6.69
N VAL A 15 15.66 8.21 7.04
CA VAL A 15 14.66 7.53 6.19
C VAL A 15 14.12 8.53 5.17
N GLU A 16 14.56 8.41 3.92
CA GLU A 16 14.03 9.23 2.83
C GLU A 16 12.53 8.97 2.64
N ALA A 17 11.75 10.05 2.51
CA ALA A 17 10.31 9.93 2.32
C ALA A 17 10.04 9.38 0.92
N VAL A 18 9.73 8.09 0.84
CA VAL A 18 9.32 7.45 -0.41
C VAL A 18 7.92 7.96 -0.77
N GLN A 19 7.82 8.66 -1.90
CA GLN A 19 6.56 9.16 -2.42
C GLN A 19 5.89 8.08 -3.29
N PHE A 20 4.57 7.94 -3.16
CA PHE A 20 3.79 7.05 -4.00
C PHE A 20 2.83 7.86 -4.87
N PRO A 21 2.82 7.67 -6.20
CA PRO A 21 1.71 8.14 -7.02
C PRO A 21 0.43 7.42 -6.58
N ALA A 22 -0.71 8.10 -6.67
CA ALA A 22 -2.00 7.55 -6.27
C ALA A 22 -3.02 7.67 -7.41
N GLY A 23 -3.93 6.71 -7.47
CA GLY A 23 -4.98 6.66 -8.47
C GLY A 23 -6.17 5.84 -8.01
N THR A 24 -7.10 5.60 -8.93
CA THR A 24 -8.29 4.78 -8.68
C THR A 24 -8.12 3.43 -9.36
N VAL A 25 -8.43 2.36 -8.63
CA VAL A 25 -8.43 0.98 -9.11
C VAL A 25 -9.83 0.43 -8.99
N GLN A 26 -10.25 -0.36 -9.97
CA GLN A 26 -11.53 -1.06 -9.95
C GLN A 26 -11.29 -2.57 -9.91
N ILE A 27 -11.93 -3.24 -8.96
CA ILE A 27 -11.91 -4.69 -8.82
C ILE A 27 -13.30 -5.20 -9.14
N GLN A 28 -13.40 -6.07 -10.13
CA GLN A 28 -14.66 -6.69 -10.52
C GLN A 28 -14.73 -8.11 -9.95
N SER A 29 -15.81 -8.42 -9.23
CA SER A 29 -16.04 -9.74 -8.66
C SER A 29 -17.53 -10.06 -8.63
N GLY A 30 -17.93 -11.21 -9.18
CA GLY A 30 -19.33 -11.67 -9.15
C GLY A 30 -20.33 -10.69 -9.75
N GLY A 31 -19.93 -9.90 -10.76
CA GLY A 31 -20.76 -8.86 -11.38
C GLY A 31 -20.85 -7.54 -10.60
N THR A 32 -20.16 -7.43 -9.45
CA THR A 32 -20.02 -6.19 -8.69
C THR A 32 -18.69 -5.51 -9.00
N THR A 33 -18.68 -4.18 -9.10
CA THR A 33 -17.46 -3.38 -9.23
C THR A 33 -17.17 -2.65 -7.92
N HIS A 34 -16.01 -2.92 -7.33
CA HIS A 34 -15.48 -2.24 -6.16
C HIS A 34 -14.46 -1.20 -6.59
N THR A 35 -14.63 0.05 -6.19
CA THR A 35 -13.70 1.13 -6.50
C THR A 35 -12.84 1.44 -5.29
N LEU A 36 -11.53 1.45 -5.46
CA LEU A 36 -10.54 1.70 -4.41
C LEU A 36 -9.61 2.84 -4.81
N ARG A 37 -9.16 3.61 -3.83
CA ARG A 37 -8.07 4.59 -3.96
C ARG A 37 -6.76 3.90 -3.62
N ALA A 38 -5.90 3.72 -4.62
CA ALA A 38 -4.66 2.97 -4.44
C ALA A 38 -3.43 3.86 -4.61
N GLU A 39 -2.46 3.69 -3.71
CA GLU A 39 -1.08 4.13 -3.92
C GLU A 39 -0.36 3.11 -4.81
N PHE A 40 0.54 3.55 -5.68
CA PHE A 40 1.24 2.69 -6.63
C PHE A 40 2.72 2.56 -6.25
N ALA A 41 3.16 1.33 -6.03
CA ALA A 41 4.56 1.00 -5.78
C ALA A 41 5.18 0.40 -7.06
N THR A 42 5.87 1.23 -7.84
CA THR A 42 6.43 0.87 -9.16
C THR A 42 7.96 0.70 -9.14
N THR A 43 8.64 1.30 -8.16
CA THR A 43 10.10 1.21 -7.98
C THR A 43 10.47 0.19 -6.90
N PRO A 44 11.70 -0.37 -6.92
CA PRO A 44 12.17 -1.27 -5.86
C PRO A 44 12.03 -0.65 -4.46
N ALA A 45 12.46 0.59 -4.27
CA ALA A 45 12.36 1.30 -2.99
C ALA A 45 10.91 1.48 -2.51
N GLN A 46 9.96 1.77 -3.41
CA GLN A 46 8.53 1.83 -3.08
C GLN A 46 7.98 0.48 -2.67
N ARG A 47 8.34 -0.60 -3.37
CA ARG A 47 7.87 -1.95 -3.04
C ARG A 47 8.42 -2.45 -1.71
N GLU A 48 9.69 -2.20 -1.44
CA GLU A 48 10.33 -2.51 -0.16
C GLU A 48 9.70 -1.74 0.99
N ARG A 49 9.41 -0.44 0.80
CA ARG A 49 8.77 0.41 1.82
C ARG A 49 7.33 0.00 2.10
N GLY A 50 6.57 -0.33 1.05
CA GLY A 50 5.18 -0.75 1.09
C GLY A 50 4.31 0.09 2.05
N LEU A 51 3.50 -0.60 2.85
CA LEU A 51 2.63 0.00 3.88
C LEU A 51 3.27 0.02 5.27
N MET A 52 4.60 -0.12 5.40
CA MET A 52 5.25 -0.13 6.72
C MET A 52 4.95 1.16 7.49
N TYR A 53 4.84 1.06 8.81
CA TYR A 53 4.61 2.21 9.71
C TYR A 53 3.30 2.99 9.49
N ARG A 54 2.39 2.52 8.62
CA ARG A 54 1.04 3.07 8.51
C ARG A 54 0.24 2.64 9.75
N THR A 55 -0.31 3.60 10.48
CA THR A 55 -1.13 3.36 11.68
C THR A 55 -2.61 3.15 11.36
N SER A 56 -3.06 3.60 10.18
CA SER A 56 -4.43 3.42 9.69
C SER A 56 -4.47 3.47 8.17
N MET A 57 -5.53 2.91 7.59
CA MET A 57 -5.87 3.00 6.17
C MET A 57 -7.40 3.05 6.03
N PRO A 58 -7.96 3.92 5.17
CA PRO A 58 -9.38 3.89 4.85
C PRO A 58 -9.83 2.54 4.27
N GLU A 59 -11.09 2.16 4.48
CA GLU A 59 -11.65 0.89 3.96
C GLU A 59 -11.66 0.84 2.43
N ASP A 60 -11.78 1.99 1.77
CA ASP A 60 -11.78 2.15 0.32
C ASP A 60 -10.37 2.46 -0.23
N ALA A 61 -9.31 2.19 0.53
CA ALA A 61 -7.94 2.48 0.14
C ALA A 61 -7.03 1.26 0.17
N GLY A 62 -5.97 1.30 -0.63
CA GLY A 62 -4.99 0.22 -0.71
C GLY A 62 -3.68 0.65 -1.35
N MET A 63 -2.83 -0.33 -1.63
CA MET A 63 -1.60 -0.15 -2.38
C MET A 63 -1.49 -1.23 -3.45
N LEU A 64 -1.18 -0.82 -4.69
CA LEU A 64 -0.94 -1.70 -5.82
C LEU A 64 0.57 -1.79 -6.06
N PHE A 65 1.11 -3.00 -5.96
CA PHE A 65 2.51 -3.30 -6.23
C PHE A 65 2.65 -3.75 -7.67
N ILE A 66 3.36 -2.96 -8.48
CA ILE A 66 3.54 -3.24 -9.92
C ILE A 66 4.96 -3.76 -10.12
N TYR A 67 5.06 -4.92 -10.74
CA TYR A 67 6.32 -5.55 -11.12
C TYR A 67 6.47 -5.53 -12.64
N PRO A 68 7.68 -5.26 -13.17
CA PRO A 68 7.92 -5.24 -14.61
C PRO A 68 7.86 -6.63 -15.24
N ASP A 69 8.18 -7.67 -14.46
CA ASP A 69 8.22 -9.07 -14.87
C ASP A 69 7.43 -9.90 -13.85
N GLU A 70 6.98 -11.09 -14.26
CA GLU A 70 6.33 -12.06 -13.37
C GLU A 70 7.26 -12.41 -12.20
N GLN A 71 6.73 -12.39 -10.97
CA GLN A 71 7.52 -12.62 -9.76
C GLN A 71 7.01 -13.83 -8.99
N GLU A 72 7.91 -14.76 -8.70
CA GLU A 72 7.72 -15.73 -7.64
C GLU A 72 8.20 -15.11 -6.32
N GLY A 73 7.26 -14.55 -5.56
CA GLY A 73 7.58 -13.83 -4.32
C GLY A 73 6.41 -13.83 -3.35
N GLY A 74 6.70 -13.50 -2.10
CA GLY A 74 5.71 -13.32 -1.05
C GLY A 74 5.88 -11.98 -0.36
N PHE A 75 4.78 -11.38 0.05
CA PHE A 75 4.84 -10.23 0.95
C PHE A 75 5.14 -10.68 2.37
N TRP A 76 6.00 -9.90 3.02
CA TRP A 76 6.16 -9.94 4.47
C TRP A 76 5.40 -8.78 5.12
N MET A 77 4.84 -9.01 6.31
CA MET A 77 4.12 -7.99 7.08
C MET A 77 5.02 -7.29 8.10
N TYR A 78 6.32 -7.22 7.83
CA TYR A 78 7.28 -6.61 8.76
C TYR A 78 6.97 -5.13 8.95
N ASN A 79 6.74 -4.70 10.20
CA ASN A 79 6.32 -3.33 10.57
C ASN A 79 4.98 -2.85 9.97
N THR A 80 4.11 -3.75 9.53
CA THR A 80 2.73 -3.41 9.16
C THR A 80 1.85 -3.43 10.42
N LEU A 81 1.33 -2.26 10.83
CA LEU A 81 0.57 -2.12 12.07
C LEU A 81 -0.94 -2.40 11.90
N ILE A 82 -1.39 -2.56 10.66
CA ILE A 82 -2.79 -2.81 10.29
C ILE A 82 -2.93 -4.21 9.68
N PRO A 83 -4.01 -4.95 9.97
CA PRO A 83 -4.29 -6.21 9.28
C PRO A 83 -4.62 -5.92 7.81
N LEU A 84 -3.98 -6.67 6.90
CA LEU A 84 -4.13 -6.48 5.46
C LEU A 84 -4.47 -7.80 4.76
N GLY A 85 -5.36 -7.72 3.76
CA GLY A 85 -5.51 -8.75 2.74
C GLY A 85 -4.58 -8.47 1.57
N ILE A 86 -4.08 -9.54 0.94
CA ILE A 86 -3.29 -9.44 -0.29
C ILE A 86 -3.95 -10.31 -1.35
N ALA A 87 -4.12 -9.72 -2.53
CA ALA A 87 -4.47 -10.44 -3.75
C ALA A 87 -3.30 -10.28 -4.74
N TYR A 88 -2.95 -11.36 -5.42
CA TYR A 88 -1.96 -11.35 -6.50
C TYR A 88 -2.72 -11.38 -7.80
N ALA A 89 -2.38 -10.50 -8.75
CA ALA A 89 -2.95 -10.51 -10.08
C ALA A 89 -1.86 -10.79 -11.11
N ASP A 90 -2.20 -11.51 -12.16
CA ASP A 90 -1.31 -11.76 -13.30
C ASP A 90 -1.17 -10.52 -14.22
N GLY A 91 -0.41 -10.66 -15.31
CA GLY A 91 -0.20 -9.60 -16.29
C GLY A 91 -1.46 -9.19 -17.07
N GLU A 92 -2.53 -9.99 -17.02
CA GLU A 92 -3.84 -9.66 -17.60
C GLU A 92 -4.77 -9.00 -16.58
N GLY A 93 -4.35 -8.91 -15.30
CA GLY A 93 -5.12 -8.31 -14.22
C GLY A 93 -6.11 -9.27 -13.55
N VAL A 94 -5.93 -10.58 -13.71
CA VAL A 94 -6.75 -11.62 -13.10
C VAL A 94 -6.13 -12.08 -11.78
N ILE A 95 -6.95 -12.16 -10.72
CA ILE A 95 -6.58 -12.62 -9.37
C ILE A 95 -6.78 -14.13 -9.24
#